data_AF-A0A3E0MWE1-F1
#
_entry.id   AF-A0A3E0MWE1-F1
#
_cell.length_a   1.000
_cell.length_b   1.000
_cell.length_c   1.000
_cell.angle_alpha   90.00
_cell.angle_beta   90.00
_cell.angle_gamma   90.00
#
_symmetry.space_group_name_H-M   'P 1'
#
loop_
_entity.id
_entity.type
_entity.pdbx_description
1 polymer ?
#
loop_
_entity_poly.entity_id
_entity_poly.type
_entity_poly.pdbx_seq_one_letter_code
_entity_poly.pdbx_strand_id
1 'polypeptide(L)'
;VDGITQALNLEWESDDIYVTCIKPPVIDTEMGRSLDPRHIENMTWEMKPDAVASAVFGLTQRRELHHVLGSSTRTWHRLSRLFGMGVSRWLTRRMVG
;
A
#
# COMPACT_ATOMS: atom_id res chain seq x y z
N VAL A 1 -2.12 9.60 -0.39
CA VAL A 1 -3.29 10.48 -0.62
C VAL A 1 -4.52 9.63 -0.33
N ASP A 2 -5.22 9.93 0.76
CA ASP A 2 -6.29 9.08 1.31
C ASP A 2 -7.69 9.70 1.22
N GLY A 3 -7.79 10.96 0.75
CA GLY A 3 -9.01 11.76 0.83
C GLY A 3 -10.20 11.21 0.04
N ILE A 4 -9.98 10.63 -1.14
CA ILE A 4 -11.09 10.08 -1.97
C ILE A 4 -11.75 8.89 -1.27
N THR A 5 -10.96 7.96 -0.75
CA THR A 5 -11.47 6.77 -0.05
C THR A 5 -12.24 7.18 1.20
N GLN A 6 -11.72 8.15 1.96
CA GLN A 6 -12.35 8.61 3.18
C GLN A 6 -13.67 9.35 2.90
N ALA A 7 -13.71 10.20 1.86
CA ALA A 7 -14.93 10.88 1.45
C ALA A 7 -16.02 9.89 1.02
N LEU A 8 -15.70 8.95 0.13
CA LEU A 8 -16.66 7.95 -0.34
C LEU A 8 -17.18 7.05 0.79
N ASN A 9 -16.29 6.65 1.71
CA ASN A 9 -16.71 5.83 2.85
C ASN A 9 -17.65 6.58 3.81
N LEU A 10 -17.55 7.91 3.92
CA LEU A 10 -18.48 8.73 4.71
C LEU A 10 -19.81 8.96 3.96
N GLU A 11 -19.74 9.22 2.66
CA GLU A 11 -20.94 9.47 1.84
C GLU A 11 -21.83 8.25 1.71
N TRP A 12 -21.26 7.03 1.64
CA TRP A 12 -22.02 5.80 1.39
C TRP A 12 -22.28 4.95 2.63
N GLU A 13 -21.86 5.41 3.81
CA GLU A 13 -22.10 4.71 5.08
C GLU A 13 -23.61 4.52 5.34
N SER A 14 -24.45 5.49 4.95
CA SER A 14 -25.91 5.40 5.10
C SER A 14 -26.55 4.27 4.28
N ASP A 15 -25.88 3.85 3.22
CA ASP A 15 -26.34 2.78 2.32
C ASP A 15 -25.74 1.40 2.68
N ASP A 16 -25.06 1.29 3.84
CA ASP A 16 -24.30 0.11 4.27
C ASP A 16 -23.21 -0.32 3.26
N ILE A 17 -22.68 0.65 2.50
CA ILE A 17 -21.60 0.43 1.54
C ILE A 17 -20.28 0.91 2.14
N TYR A 18 -19.28 0.02 2.15
CA TYR A 18 -17.95 0.29 2.70
C TYR A 18 -16.91 0.39 1.59
N VAL A 19 -16.04 1.40 1.69
CA VAL A 19 -14.99 1.64 0.70
C VAL A 19 -13.63 1.42 1.35
N THR A 20 -12.85 0.51 0.78
CA THR A 20 -11.48 0.22 1.23
C THR A 20 -10.48 0.57 0.14
N CYS A 21 -9.34 1.12 0.55
CA CYS A 21 -8.21 1.37 -0.36
C CYS A 21 -7.07 0.41 -0.06
N ILE A 22 -6.71 -0.36 -1.08
CA ILE A 22 -5.60 -1.30 -1.04
C ILE A 22 -4.43 -0.68 -1.79
N LYS A 23 -3.29 -0.60 -1.11
CA LYS A 23 -2.05 -0.01 -1.65
C LYS A 23 -0.95 -1.08 -1.65
N PRO A 24 -0.85 -1.88 -2.71
CA PRO A 24 0.28 -2.80 -2.86
C PRO A 24 1.52 -2.04 -3.35
N PRO A 25 2.75 -2.44 -2.96
CA PRO A 25 3.95 -2.16 -3.74
C PRO A 25 3.85 -2.76 -5.15
N VAL A 26 4.90 -2.57 -5.96
CA VAL A 26 4.97 -3.15 -7.31
C VAL A 26 4.71 -4.66 -7.24
N ILE A 27 3.72 -5.11 -8.00
CA ILE A 27 3.29 -6.50 -8.10
C ILE A 27 3.93 -7.10 -9.35
N ASP A 28 4.29 -8.37 -9.30
CA ASP A 28 4.75 -9.12 -10.47
C ASP A 28 3.59 -9.43 -11.46
N THR A 29 3.09 -8.38 -12.12
CA THR A 29 2.10 -8.43 -13.20
C THR A 29 2.67 -7.83 -14.47
N GLU A 30 1.99 -7.97 -15.61
CA GLU A 30 2.38 -7.27 -16.85
C GLU A 30 2.47 -5.76 -16.66
N MET A 31 1.53 -5.17 -15.90
CA MET A 31 1.57 -3.75 -15.54
C MET A 31 2.82 -3.43 -14.71
N GLY A 32 3.12 -4.23 -13.67
CA GLY A 32 4.31 -4.02 -12.85
C GLY A 32 5.60 -4.09 -13.65
N ARG A 33 5.72 -5.06 -14.57
CA ARG A 33 6.89 -5.23 -15.45
C ARG A 33 7.03 -4.12 -16.51
N SER A 34 5.93 -3.44 -16.84
CA SER A 34 5.92 -2.32 -17.79
C SER A 34 6.38 -0.99 -17.19
N LEU A 35 6.54 -0.92 -15.86
CA LEU A 35 7.02 0.28 -15.19
C LEU A 35 8.48 0.60 -15.60
N ASP A 36 8.80 1.89 -15.66
CA ASP A 36 10.15 2.35 -15.97
C ASP A 36 11.15 1.78 -14.95
N PRO A 37 12.23 1.10 -15.36
CA PRO A 37 13.22 0.52 -14.46
C PRO A 37 13.75 1.49 -13.39
N ARG A 38 13.84 2.79 -13.70
CA ARG A 38 14.26 3.85 -12.77
C ARG A 38 13.33 4.00 -11.56
N HIS A 39 12.07 3.57 -11.66
CA HIS A 39 11.09 3.61 -10.57
C HIS A 39 11.09 2.34 -9.72
N ILE A 40 11.84 1.30 -10.10
CA ILE A 40 11.80 -0.03 -9.51
C ILE A 40 13.20 -0.54 -9.12
N GLU A 41 14.25 0.19 -9.50
CA GLU A 41 15.66 -0.17 -9.29
C GLU A 41 16.00 -0.50 -7.83
N ASN A 42 15.22 0.05 -6.89
CA ASN A 42 15.39 -0.17 -5.45
C ASN A 42 14.20 -0.90 -4.79
N MET A 43 13.32 -1.52 -5.58
CA MET A 43 12.16 -2.26 -5.08
C MET A 43 12.32 -3.75 -5.37
N THR A 44 12.39 -4.57 -4.33
CA THR A 44 12.47 -6.03 -4.48
C THR A 44 11.15 -6.56 -5.04
N TRP A 45 11.24 -7.30 -6.15
CA TRP A 45 10.13 -7.97 -6.83
C TRP A 45 9.65 -9.18 -6.03
N GLU A 46 8.93 -8.97 -4.93
CA GLU A 46 8.50 -10.09 -4.07
C GLU A 46 6.98 -10.30 -4.04
N MET A 47 6.19 -9.30 -4.44
CA MET A 47 4.73 -9.41 -4.33
C MET A 47 4.12 -10.16 -5.52
N LYS A 48 3.65 -11.39 -5.25
CA LYS A 48 2.86 -12.17 -6.22
C LYS A 48 1.41 -11.67 -6.31
N PRO A 49 0.78 -11.72 -7.49
CA PRO A 49 -0.63 -11.35 -7.67
C PRO A 49 -1.58 -12.11 -6.73
N ASP A 50 -1.33 -13.39 -6.50
CA ASP A 50 -2.16 -14.24 -5.62
C ASP A 50 -2.19 -13.75 -4.17
N ALA A 51 -1.08 -13.19 -3.69
CA ALA A 51 -1.00 -12.63 -2.35
C ALA A 51 -1.85 -11.36 -2.22
N VAL A 52 -1.86 -10.52 -3.26
CA VAL A 52 -2.70 -9.33 -3.32
C VAL A 52 -4.18 -9.72 -3.41
N ALA A 53 -4.52 -10.67 -4.28
CA ALA A 53 -5.89 -11.17 -4.43
C ALA A 53 -6.44 -11.75 -3.13
N SER A 54 -5.65 -12.58 -2.44
CA SER A 54 -6.03 -13.17 -1.15
C SER A 54 -6.31 -12.10 -0.09
N ALA A 55 -5.51 -11.04 -0.07
CA ALA A 55 -5.69 -9.97 0.90
C ALA A 55 -6.87 -9.06 0.56
N VAL A 56 -7.12 -8.78 -0.73
CA VAL A 56 -8.34 -8.09 -1.19
C VAL A 56 -9.58 -8.87 -0.76
N PHE A 57 -9.59 -10.18 -0.99
CA PHE A 57 -10.71 -11.04 -0.58
C PHE A 57 -10.89 -11.07 0.94
N GLY A 58 -9.81 -11.13 1.71
CA GLY A 58 -9.88 -11.06 3.17
C GLY A 58 -10.48 -9.74 3.69
N LEU A 59 -10.32 -8.64 2.96
CA LEU A 59 -10.89 -7.34 3.30
C LEU A 59 -12.38 -7.24 3.01
N THR A 60 -12.95 -8.05 2.11
CA THR A 60 -14.41 -8.07 1.94
C THR A 60 -15.14 -8.62 3.17
N GLN A 61 -14.41 -9.33 4.04
CA GLN A 61 -14.92 -9.88 5.29
C GLN A 61 -14.76 -8.90 6.48
N ARG A 62 -14.19 -7.70 6.26
CA ARG A 62 -13.82 -6.74 7.32
C ARG A 62 -14.11 -5.29 6.90
N ARG A 63 -14.58 -4.44 7.81
CA ARG A 63 -14.85 -3.02 7.55
C ARG A 63 -13.61 -2.15 7.82
N GLU A 64 -12.49 -2.41 7.14
CA GLU A 64 -11.24 -1.64 7.29
C GLU A 64 -11.04 -0.61 6.14
N LEU A 65 -10.83 0.67 6.47
CA LEU A 65 -10.68 1.78 5.50
C LEU A 65 -9.38 1.74 4.67
N HIS A 66 -8.27 1.29 5.26
CA HIS A 66 -6.95 1.31 4.61
C HIS A 66 -6.16 0.05 4.88
N HIS A 67 -5.69 -0.58 3.80
CA HIS A 67 -4.83 -1.74 3.90
C HIS A 67 -3.58 -1.60 3.03
N VAL A 68 -2.42 -1.53 3.68
CA VAL A 68 -1.11 -1.56 3.02
C VAL A 68 -0.64 -3.01 2.98
N LEU A 69 -0.37 -3.52 1.77
CA LEU A 69 0.09 -4.89 1.57
C LEU A 69 1.61 -4.97 1.64
N GLY A 70 2.12 -6.01 2.30
CA GLY A 70 3.55 -6.25 2.52
C GLY A 70 3.93 -6.15 4.01
N SER A 71 4.40 -7.25 4.60
CA SER A 71 4.85 -7.32 6.00
C SER A 71 5.97 -6.32 6.29
N SER A 72 6.93 -6.17 5.36
CA SER A 72 8.04 -5.19 5.42
C SER A 72 7.54 -3.74 5.28
N THR A 73 6.57 -3.48 4.41
CA THR A 73 5.99 -2.15 4.17
C THR A 73 5.10 -1.69 5.33
N ARG A 74 4.40 -2.61 5.99
CA ARG A 74 3.53 -2.33 7.14
C ARG A 74 4.35 -2.00 8.40
N THR A 75 5.44 -2.69 8.67
CA THR A 75 6.39 -2.30 9.73
C THR A 75 7.08 -1.00 9.40
N TRP A 76 7.47 -0.76 8.14
CA TRP A 76 8.07 0.50 7.71
C TRP A 76 7.14 1.70 7.86
N HIS A 77 5.87 1.57 7.44
CA HIS A 77 4.87 2.65 7.58
C HIS A 77 4.52 2.92 9.06
N ARG A 78 4.67 1.93 9.94
CA ARG A 78 4.55 2.13 11.40
C ARG A 78 5.81 2.77 11.98
N LEU A 79 7.01 2.39 11.52
CA LEU A 79 8.27 3.02 11.92
C LEU A 79 8.38 4.48 11.44
N SER A 80 7.99 4.78 10.20
CA SER A 80 8.05 6.13 9.63
C SER A 80 7.06 7.11 10.26
N ARG A 81 6.02 6.62 10.95
CA ARG A 81 5.17 7.44 11.81
C ARG A 81 5.83 7.81 13.14
N LEU A 82 6.81 7.04 13.62
CA LEU A 82 7.58 7.31 14.83
C LEU A 82 8.83 8.14 14.56
N PHE A 83 9.44 7.99 13.39
CA PHE A 83 10.60 8.76 12.94
C PHE A 83 10.14 9.88 12.00
N GLY A 84 10.18 11.14 12.46
CA GLY A 84 9.74 12.30 11.66
C GLY A 84 10.35 12.37 10.25
N MET A 85 9.68 13.10 9.34
CA MET A 85 9.96 13.15 7.89
C MET A 85 11.44 13.30 7.48
N GLY A 86 12.29 13.92 8.31
CA GLY A 86 13.72 14.05 8.04
C GLY A 86 14.50 12.74 8.19
N VAL A 87 14.21 11.94 9.22
CA VAL A 87 14.89 10.66 9.47
C VAL A 87 14.41 9.60 8.48
N SER A 88 13.12 9.61 8.13
CA SER A 88 12.61 8.74 7.08
C SER A 88 13.23 9.07 5.72
N ARG A 89 13.38 10.35 5.34
CA ARG A 89 14.12 10.74 4.13
C ARG A 89 15.58 10.30 4.15
N TRP A 90 16.27 10.40 5.28
CA TRP A 90 17.68 10.00 5.40
C TRP A 90 17.87 8.48 5.27
N LEU A 91 17.01 7.68 5.93
CA LEU A 91 17.05 6.22 5.86
C LEU A 91 16.61 5.69 4.50
N THR A 92 15.56 6.27 3.89
CA THR A 92 15.17 5.91 2.51
C THR A 92 16.32 6.16 1.55
N ARG A 93 17.08 7.26 1.71
CA ARG A 93 18.26 7.54 0.89
C ARG A 93 19.40 6.53 1.06
N ARG A 94 19.41 5.74 2.13
CA ARG A 94 20.46 4.76 2.47
C ARG A 94 20.06 3.31 2.14
N MET A 95 18.78 3.07 1.87
CA MET A 95 18.28 1.77 1.37
C MET A 95 18.03 1.78 -0.15
N VAL A 96 17.84 2.97 -0.73
CA VAL A 96 17.67 3.22 -2.18
C VAL A 96 19.03 3.55 -2.84
N GLY A 97 20.13 3.50 -2.09
CA GLY A 97 21.49 3.72 -2.55
C GLY A 97 22.43 2.64 -2.05
#